data_AF-A0A444W0A0-F1
#
_entry.id   AF-A0A444W0A0-F1
#
_cell.length_a   1.000
_cell.length_b   1.000
_cell.length_c   1.000
_cell.angle_alpha   90.00
_cell.angle_beta   90.00
_cell.angle_gamma   90.00
#
_symmetry.space_group_name_H-M   'P 1'
#
loop_
_entity.id
_entity.type
_entity.pdbx_description
1 polymer ?
#
loop_
_entity_poly.entity_id
_entity_poly.type
_entity_poly.pdbx_seq_one_letter_code
_entity_poly.pdbx_strand_id
1 'polypeptide(L)'
;MATKSLLISTTFLILLSACNKKENTSAATLPEVAEHAETKTDTLQTDETSKKESIYLFNVIPKDSSDVAFVSLSDIYPVGDEKDTLVLPNIEKIGKYDAQYFTFDKNYRKRFLSKTNISETDSLFIYDYAKNKLVSFAVKNLKTAAMLNGYSSEEDWPYHNYDFMIGFEISKKHLNGFSEYYRDALVYVGKENPFSKERLKPISWKKIAKKDYPSKALKNDDRALLKNTVTGNTYFYKTDNYEYFLQDYLDSNKIIYGRRLLVVDSKTKNVIIEKLFSQSEGTSPSPLNYENGEESIDQWTGKLFKNKPEVVFGFEYVSFGCPSISVIDKSNEEISIQCDNRH
;
A
#
# COMPACT_ATOMS: atom_id res chain seq x y z
N MET A 1 -2.00 -52.91 -20.69
CA MET A 1 -0.80 -53.73 -20.38
C MET A 1 -0.49 -53.47 -18.91
N ALA A 2 -0.71 -54.47 -18.08
CA ALA A 2 -0.66 -54.37 -16.62
C ALA A 2 0.77 -54.56 -16.11
N THR A 3 1.12 -53.88 -15.00
CA THR A 3 1.96 -54.49 -13.96
C THR A 3 1.72 -53.77 -12.64
N LYS A 4 1.10 -54.51 -11.73
CA LYS A 4 0.98 -54.29 -10.29
C LYS A 4 2.29 -54.69 -9.62
N SER A 5 2.61 -54.08 -8.47
CA SER A 5 3.18 -54.68 -7.24
C SER A 5 3.92 -53.59 -6.44
N LEU A 6 3.96 -53.54 -5.11
CA LEU A 6 3.31 -54.25 -4.00
C LEU A 6 3.53 -53.37 -2.75
N LEU A 7 2.59 -53.37 -1.80
CA LEU A 7 2.77 -52.83 -0.46
C LEU A 7 3.80 -53.66 0.34
N ILE A 8 4.57 -53.02 1.23
CA ILE A 8 4.94 -53.62 2.52
C ILE A 8 4.74 -52.58 3.63
N SER A 9 3.81 -52.91 4.50
CA SER A 9 3.52 -52.29 5.79
C SER A 9 4.52 -52.79 6.85
N THR A 10 4.89 -51.94 7.81
CA THR A 10 5.39 -52.45 9.10
C THR A 10 4.99 -51.50 10.22
N THR A 11 3.89 -51.86 10.86
CA THR A 11 3.45 -51.40 12.18
C THR A 11 4.35 -52.02 13.25
N PHE A 12 4.78 -51.23 14.25
CA PHE A 12 5.10 -51.75 15.57
C PHE A 12 4.37 -50.91 16.62
N LEU A 13 3.32 -51.51 17.17
CA LEU A 13 2.67 -51.13 18.42
C LEU A 13 3.24 -52.06 19.49
N ILE A 14 3.41 -51.57 20.72
CA ILE A 14 2.97 -52.21 21.99
C ILE A 14 3.52 -51.39 23.17
N LEU A 15 2.64 -50.66 23.87
CA LEU A 15 2.10 -50.93 25.22
C LEU A 15 3.14 -50.65 26.33
N LEU A 16 2.83 -50.17 27.53
CA LEU A 16 1.68 -49.61 28.23
C LEU A 16 2.28 -49.27 29.60
N SER A 17 1.86 -48.18 30.23
CA SER A 17 1.68 -48.16 31.68
C SER A 17 0.61 -47.12 32.00
N ALA A 18 -0.59 -47.66 32.21
CA ALA A 18 -1.73 -47.04 32.86
C ALA A 18 -1.36 -46.70 34.33
N CYS A 19 -2.04 -45.83 35.07
CA CYS A 19 -3.46 -45.96 35.38
C CYS A 19 -4.03 -44.72 36.09
N ASN A 20 -5.28 -44.41 35.72
CA ASN A 20 -6.44 -44.05 36.57
C ASN A 20 -6.37 -42.75 37.39
N LYS A 21 -7.40 -41.93 37.51
CA LYS A 21 -8.88 -41.94 37.32
C LYS A 21 -9.25 -40.42 37.43
N LYS A 22 -10.33 -39.82 36.94
CA LYS A 22 -11.73 -40.21 36.77
C LYS A 22 -12.42 -39.06 35.99
N GLU A 23 -13.47 -39.38 35.25
CA GLU A 23 -14.36 -38.48 34.52
C GLU A 23 -15.08 -37.44 35.40
N ASN A 24 -15.36 -36.25 34.87
CA ASN A 24 -16.74 -35.89 34.50
C ASN A 24 -16.85 -34.55 33.75
N THR A 25 -17.91 -34.53 32.96
CA THR A 25 -18.39 -33.63 31.90
C THR A 25 -18.76 -32.21 32.35
N SER A 26 -18.64 -31.29 31.38
CA SER A 26 -19.57 -30.18 31.07
C SER A 26 -19.14 -28.74 31.36
N ALA A 27 -19.57 -27.90 30.41
CA ALA A 27 -19.76 -26.45 30.44
C ALA A 27 -18.52 -25.57 30.30
N ALA A 28 -18.31 -25.17 29.04
CA ALA A 28 -17.64 -23.95 28.66
C ALA A 28 -18.22 -22.75 29.42
N THR A 29 -17.34 -22.00 30.08
CA THR A 29 -17.65 -20.69 30.64
C THR A 29 -16.61 -19.72 30.09
N LEU A 30 -17.07 -18.70 29.38
CA LEU A 30 -16.26 -17.58 28.88
C LEU A 30 -15.68 -16.78 30.06
N PRO A 31 -14.41 -16.33 30.03
CA PRO A 31 -13.93 -15.39 31.03
C PRO A 31 -14.46 -13.98 30.74
N GLU A 32 -15.19 -13.48 31.72
CA GLU A 32 -15.62 -12.10 31.92
C GLU A 32 -14.40 -11.20 32.15
N VAL A 33 -14.29 -10.10 31.39
CA VAL A 33 -13.23 -9.10 31.54
C VAL A 33 -13.63 -8.14 32.65
N ALA A 34 -12.90 -8.17 33.76
CA ALA A 34 -13.07 -7.26 34.88
C ALA A 34 -12.59 -5.83 34.51
N GLU A 35 -13.48 -4.86 34.67
CA GLU A 35 -13.15 -3.45 34.88
C GLU A 35 -12.36 -3.28 36.18
N HIS A 36 -11.22 -2.58 36.16
CA HIS A 36 -10.82 -1.71 37.27
C HIS A 36 -9.72 -0.71 36.88
N ALA A 37 -9.98 0.54 37.32
CA ALA A 37 -9.05 1.55 37.82
C ALA A 37 -8.16 2.33 36.82
N GLU A 38 -8.66 3.51 36.42
CA GLU A 38 -7.80 4.64 36.05
C GLU A 38 -7.28 5.32 37.32
N THR A 39 -5.95 5.35 37.46
CA THR A 39 -5.25 6.28 38.36
C THR A 39 -4.36 7.15 37.49
N LYS A 40 -4.56 8.48 37.57
CA LYS A 40 -3.67 9.48 36.98
C LYS A 40 -2.26 9.34 37.53
N THR A 41 -1.24 9.32 36.67
CA THR A 41 0.05 9.95 36.98
C THR A 41 0.70 10.44 35.68
N ASP A 42 0.96 11.74 35.67
CA ASP A 42 1.70 12.48 34.66
C ASP A 42 3.20 12.34 34.97
N THR A 43 4.03 11.94 34.00
CA THR A 43 5.44 12.32 33.98
C THR A 43 6.02 12.22 32.56
N LEU A 44 6.42 13.38 32.04
CA LEU A 44 7.30 13.56 30.88
C LEU A 44 8.67 12.92 31.14
N GLN A 45 9.18 12.14 30.18
CA GLN A 45 10.61 12.10 29.88
C GLN A 45 10.88 11.63 28.44
N THR A 46 11.37 12.58 27.64
CA THR A 46 12.38 12.47 26.58
C THR A 46 12.57 11.10 25.93
N ASP A 47 11.98 10.92 24.76
CA ASP A 47 12.57 10.06 23.72
C ASP A 47 13.30 10.96 22.72
N GLU A 48 14.61 10.72 22.60
CA GLU A 48 15.40 11.13 21.45
C GLU A 48 14.63 10.75 20.19
N THR A 49 14.19 11.76 19.43
CA THR A 49 13.55 11.56 18.14
C THR A 49 14.64 11.06 17.19
N SER A 50 14.85 9.75 17.15
CA SER A 50 15.47 9.11 16.00
C SER A 50 14.69 9.62 14.80
N LYS A 51 15.35 10.41 13.94
CA LYS A 51 14.75 10.99 12.74
C LYS A 51 14.15 9.82 11.97
N LYS A 52 12.82 9.66 12.04
CA LYS A 52 12.10 8.55 11.42
C LYS A 52 12.33 8.71 9.92
N GLU A 53 13.19 7.89 9.33
CA GLU A 53 13.43 7.92 7.89
C GLU A 53 12.09 7.63 7.19
N SER A 54 11.47 8.68 6.67
CA SER A 54 10.26 8.58 5.86
C SER A 54 10.65 7.97 4.53
N ILE A 55 10.16 6.76 4.26
CA ILE A 55 10.31 6.11 2.96
C ILE A 55 9.37 6.81 1.99
N TYR A 56 9.91 7.44 0.95
CA TYR A 56 9.13 7.93 -0.18
C TYR A 56 8.95 6.80 -1.19
N LEU A 57 7.70 6.39 -1.41
CA LEU A 57 7.35 5.42 -2.44
C LEU A 57 6.79 6.15 -3.66
N PHE A 58 7.05 5.67 -4.85
CA PHE A 58 6.52 6.23 -6.09
C PHE A 58 5.84 5.15 -6.93
N ASN A 59 5.08 5.56 -7.93
CA ASN A 59 4.43 4.66 -8.90
C ASN A 59 5.22 4.55 -10.20
N VAL A 60 4.95 3.48 -10.95
CA VAL A 60 5.38 3.34 -12.34
C VAL A 60 4.21 3.73 -13.24
N ILE A 61 4.41 4.72 -14.10
CA ILE A 61 3.43 5.22 -15.05
C ILE A 61 3.74 4.60 -16.43
N PRO A 62 2.82 3.84 -17.04
CA PRO A 62 3.01 3.40 -18.40
C PRO A 62 2.91 4.60 -19.35
N LYS A 63 3.88 4.77 -20.26
CA LYS A 63 3.72 5.68 -21.40
C LYS A 63 3.08 4.90 -22.54
N ASP A 64 1.88 5.27 -22.95
CA ASP A 64 1.18 4.57 -24.04
C ASP A 64 1.93 4.71 -25.36
N SER A 65 1.78 3.68 -26.22
CA SER A 65 2.41 3.59 -27.55
C SER A 65 3.95 3.73 -27.56
N SER A 66 4.60 3.46 -26.42
CA SER A 66 6.05 3.54 -26.24
C SER A 66 6.60 2.34 -25.48
N ASP A 67 7.88 2.01 -25.70
CA ASP A 67 8.66 1.03 -24.92
C ASP A 67 9.17 1.61 -23.58
N VAL A 68 8.66 2.78 -23.18
CA VAL A 68 9.04 3.50 -21.96
C VAL A 68 7.95 3.40 -20.89
N ALA A 69 8.34 3.01 -19.69
CA ALA A 69 7.64 3.31 -18.45
C ALA A 69 8.36 4.48 -17.75
N PHE A 70 7.63 5.22 -16.94
CA PHE A 70 8.13 6.44 -16.32
C PHE A 70 7.93 6.38 -14.82
N VAL A 71 8.91 6.85 -14.06
CA VAL A 71 8.77 7.06 -12.62
C VAL A 71 8.87 8.55 -12.38
N SER A 72 7.75 9.16 -12.01
CA SER A 72 7.75 10.58 -11.65
C SER A 72 8.29 10.78 -10.24
N LEU A 73 9.10 11.82 -10.09
CA LEU A 73 9.69 12.25 -8.82
C LEU A 73 9.33 13.72 -8.54
N SER A 74 8.30 14.25 -9.22
CA SER A 74 7.86 15.65 -9.08
C SER A 74 7.39 16.01 -7.68
N ASP A 75 6.87 15.05 -6.90
CA ASP A 75 6.44 15.32 -5.51
C ASP A 75 7.62 15.70 -4.59
N ILE A 76 8.85 15.32 -4.96
CA ILE A 76 10.08 15.66 -4.23
C ILE A 76 11.02 16.60 -5.02
N TYR A 77 10.62 17.01 -6.22
CA TYR A 77 11.35 17.94 -7.07
C TYR A 77 10.51 19.23 -7.21
N PRO A 78 11.06 20.44 -7.02
CA PRO A 78 10.26 21.67 -6.95
C PRO A 78 9.77 22.15 -8.33
N VAL A 79 8.90 21.37 -8.99
CA VAL A 79 8.38 21.66 -10.34
C VAL A 79 7.44 22.87 -10.35
N GLY A 80 6.67 23.06 -9.29
CA GLY A 80 5.68 24.14 -9.19
C GLY A 80 6.25 25.53 -8.89
N ASP A 81 7.56 25.69 -8.71
CA ASP A 81 8.16 27.01 -8.50
C ASP A 81 8.37 27.72 -9.85
N GLU A 82 7.38 28.52 -10.26
CA GLU A 82 7.45 29.30 -11.51
C GLU A 82 8.61 30.32 -11.53
N LYS A 83 9.18 30.68 -10.38
CA LYS A 83 10.36 31.55 -10.32
C LYS A 83 11.64 30.81 -10.66
N ASP A 84 11.62 29.47 -10.61
CA ASP A 84 12.76 28.63 -10.96
C ASP A 84 12.78 28.38 -12.47
N THR A 85 13.41 29.30 -13.19
CA THR A 85 13.60 29.20 -14.65
C THR A 85 14.57 28.10 -15.08
N LEU A 86 15.15 27.36 -14.13
CA LEU A 86 16.09 26.26 -14.39
C LEU A 86 15.47 24.87 -14.16
N VAL A 87 14.15 24.78 -13.90
CA VAL A 87 13.44 23.49 -13.77
C VAL A 87 13.45 22.74 -15.10
N LEU A 88 13.21 23.45 -16.20
CA LEU A 88 13.15 22.91 -17.56
C LEU A 88 14.04 23.71 -18.52
N PRO A 89 14.55 23.08 -19.60
CA PRO A 89 15.11 23.82 -20.72
C PRO A 89 14.05 24.67 -21.41
N ASN A 90 14.48 25.60 -22.26
CA ASN A 90 13.57 26.39 -23.08
C ASN A 90 12.81 25.47 -24.06
N ILE A 91 11.59 25.10 -23.68
CA ILE A 91 10.75 24.16 -24.43
C ILE A 91 10.31 24.72 -25.78
N GLU A 92 10.16 26.04 -25.92
CA GLU A 92 9.79 26.67 -27.19
C GLU A 92 10.86 26.43 -28.27
N LYS A 93 12.14 26.34 -27.87
CA LYS A 93 13.24 25.97 -28.77
C LYS A 93 13.26 24.49 -29.12
N ILE A 94 12.71 23.62 -28.26
CA ILE A 94 12.55 22.19 -28.53
C ILE A 94 11.41 21.98 -29.54
N GLY A 95 10.35 22.79 -29.42
CA GLY A 95 9.18 22.74 -30.29
C GLY A 95 8.05 21.90 -29.70
N LYS A 96 6.82 22.22 -30.09
CA LYS A 96 5.57 21.72 -29.48
C LYS A 96 5.52 20.19 -29.32
N TYR A 97 5.82 19.44 -30.37
CA TYR A 97 5.68 17.98 -30.35
C TYR A 97 6.80 17.30 -29.56
N ASP A 98 8.04 17.72 -29.74
CA ASP A 98 9.20 17.17 -29.03
C ASP A 98 9.21 17.57 -27.55
N ALA A 99 8.55 18.69 -27.19
CA ALA A 99 8.40 19.10 -25.82
C ALA A 99 7.50 18.18 -25.00
N GLN A 100 6.60 17.38 -25.59
CA GLN A 100 5.73 16.45 -24.83
C GLN A 100 6.52 15.37 -24.07
N TYR A 101 7.70 15.02 -24.56
CA TYR A 101 8.61 14.09 -23.91
C TYR A 101 10.05 14.33 -24.36
N PHE A 102 10.94 14.64 -23.41
CA PHE A 102 12.35 14.82 -23.73
C PHE A 102 13.26 14.47 -22.55
N THR A 103 14.49 14.08 -22.86
CA THR A 103 15.51 13.75 -21.86
C THR A 103 16.33 14.97 -21.49
N PHE A 104 16.69 15.09 -20.22
CA PHE A 104 17.52 16.17 -19.72
C PHE A 104 18.98 16.02 -20.17
N ASP A 105 19.60 17.16 -20.49
CA ASP A 105 21.05 17.24 -20.61
C ASP A 105 21.74 17.10 -19.23
N LYS A 106 23.07 17.10 -19.25
CA LYS A 106 23.89 16.90 -18.05
C LYS A 106 23.66 17.96 -16.96
N ASN A 107 23.37 19.21 -17.32
CA ASN A 107 23.20 20.30 -16.36
C ASN A 107 21.83 20.22 -15.68
N TYR A 108 20.76 20.01 -16.45
CA TYR A 108 19.41 19.82 -15.89
C TYR A 108 19.34 18.54 -15.05
N ARG A 109 19.97 17.44 -15.50
CA ARG A 109 20.09 16.22 -14.70
C ARG A 109 20.79 16.46 -13.37
N LYS A 110 21.95 17.12 -13.38
CA LYS A 110 22.71 17.40 -12.14
C LYS A 110 21.87 18.21 -11.15
N ARG A 111 21.11 19.19 -11.65
CA ARG A 111 20.18 19.97 -10.83
C ARG A 111 19.07 19.09 -10.25
N PHE A 112 18.41 18.29 -11.10
CA PHE A 112 17.35 17.37 -10.70
C PHE A 112 17.79 16.46 -9.54
N LEU A 113 18.94 15.78 -9.69
CA LEU A 113 19.49 14.91 -8.66
C LEU A 113 19.82 15.67 -7.36
N SER A 114 20.42 16.86 -7.48
CA SER A 114 20.73 17.71 -6.33
C SER A 114 19.49 18.18 -5.57
N LYS A 115 18.40 18.50 -6.27
CA LYS A 115 17.16 19.02 -5.67
C LYS A 115 16.31 17.95 -5.03
N THR A 116 16.41 16.72 -5.52
CA THR A 116 15.73 15.53 -4.98
C THR A 116 16.54 14.82 -3.90
N ASN A 117 17.78 15.26 -3.64
CA ASN A 117 18.75 14.60 -2.76
C ASN A 117 19.03 13.14 -3.17
N ILE A 118 19.01 12.86 -4.47
CA ILE A 118 19.33 11.55 -5.05
C ILE A 118 20.77 11.60 -5.58
N SER A 119 21.57 10.59 -5.26
CA SER A 119 22.94 10.45 -5.75
C SER A 119 23.02 9.57 -7.00
N GLU A 120 24.01 9.82 -7.85
CA GLU A 120 24.35 8.95 -8.99
C GLU A 120 24.77 7.53 -8.53
N THR A 121 25.16 7.38 -7.26
CA THR A 121 25.50 6.10 -6.63
C THR A 121 24.29 5.32 -6.13
N ASP A 122 23.13 5.96 -6.07
CA ASP A 122 21.90 5.32 -5.60
C ASP A 122 21.36 4.34 -6.65
N SER A 123 20.37 3.57 -6.25
CA SER A 123 19.63 2.68 -7.11
C SER A 123 18.14 3.00 -7.04
N LEU A 124 17.47 2.86 -8.18
CA LEU A 124 16.02 2.83 -8.28
C LEU A 124 15.58 1.37 -8.21
N PHE A 125 14.70 1.06 -7.27
CA PHE A 125 14.14 -0.27 -7.04
C PHE A 125 12.66 -0.26 -7.41
N ILE A 126 12.23 -1.17 -8.29
CA ILE A 126 10.82 -1.35 -8.66
C ILE A 126 10.38 -2.74 -8.21
N TYR A 127 9.41 -2.78 -7.30
CA TYR A 127 8.90 -4.01 -6.69
C TYR A 127 7.43 -4.22 -7.02
N ASP A 128 7.15 -5.28 -7.77
CA ASP A 128 5.80 -5.82 -7.90
C ASP A 128 5.49 -6.71 -6.70
N TYR A 129 4.64 -6.20 -5.81
CA TYR A 129 4.32 -6.88 -4.55
C TYR A 129 3.35 -8.06 -4.74
N ALA A 130 2.57 -8.07 -5.81
CA ALA A 130 1.61 -9.12 -6.13
C ALA A 130 2.30 -10.35 -6.75
N LYS A 131 3.31 -10.12 -7.59
CA LYS A 131 4.12 -11.15 -8.29
C LYS A 131 5.43 -11.48 -7.56
N ASN A 132 5.78 -10.73 -6.50
CA ASN A 132 7.07 -10.80 -5.81
C ASN A 132 8.25 -10.66 -6.77
N LYS A 133 8.23 -9.60 -7.58
CA LYS A 133 9.26 -9.36 -8.59
C LYS A 133 9.94 -8.03 -8.33
N LEU A 134 11.26 -8.07 -8.15
CA LEU A 134 12.08 -6.88 -7.95
C LEU A 134 13.05 -6.71 -9.11
N VAL A 135 13.12 -5.49 -9.64
CA VAL A 135 14.22 -5.05 -10.50
C VAL A 135 14.90 -3.82 -9.89
N SER A 136 16.17 -3.62 -10.22
CA SER A 136 16.94 -2.48 -9.74
C SER A 136 17.80 -1.88 -10.86
N PHE A 137 17.90 -0.56 -10.88
CA PHE A 137 18.70 0.18 -11.84
C PHE A 137 19.61 1.15 -11.10
N ALA A 138 20.89 1.17 -11.44
CA ALA A 138 21.78 2.21 -10.94
C ALA A 138 21.34 3.57 -11.48
N VAL A 139 21.18 4.57 -10.62
CA VAL A 139 20.70 5.91 -11.01
C VAL A 139 21.55 6.49 -12.13
N LYS A 140 22.88 6.36 -12.06
CA LYS A 140 23.83 6.78 -13.12
C LYS A 140 23.56 6.24 -14.53
N ASN A 141 22.83 5.14 -14.65
CA ASN A 141 22.52 4.51 -15.93
C ASN A 141 21.10 4.85 -16.43
N LEU A 142 20.27 5.48 -15.60
CA LEU A 142 18.93 5.93 -15.98
C LEU A 142 18.99 7.29 -16.66
N LYS A 143 18.16 7.52 -17.67
CA LYS A 143 17.96 8.87 -18.20
C LYS A 143 16.97 9.62 -17.32
N THR A 144 17.26 10.88 -17.05
CA THR A 144 16.28 11.81 -16.50
C THR A 144 15.49 12.40 -17.65
N ALA A 145 14.18 12.45 -17.53
CA ALA A 145 13.30 12.96 -18.57
C ALA A 145 12.15 13.77 -17.97
N ALA A 146 11.59 14.66 -18.80
CA ALA A 146 10.32 15.31 -18.57
C ALA A 146 9.27 14.70 -19.51
N MET A 147 8.07 14.46 -18.98
CA MET A 147 6.93 13.93 -19.69
C MET A 147 5.71 14.79 -19.36
N LEU A 148 4.95 15.19 -20.37
CA LEU A 148 3.69 15.91 -20.16
C LEU A 148 2.74 15.06 -19.28
N ASN A 149 2.07 15.71 -18.33
CA ASN A 149 1.11 15.03 -17.47
C ASN A 149 -0.20 14.71 -18.23
N GLY A 150 -1.05 13.84 -17.66
CA GLY A 150 -2.28 13.39 -18.31
C GLY A 150 -3.42 14.42 -18.38
N TYR A 151 -3.25 15.60 -17.76
CA TYR A 151 -4.21 16.70 -17.75
C TYR A 151 -3.89 17.79 -18.77
N SER A 152 -2.65 17.84 -19.26
CA SER A 152 -2.25 18.79 -20.29
C SER A 152 -2.43 18.18 -21.67
N SER A 153 -2.83 19.02 -22.62
CA SER A 153 -3.15 18.67 -24.00
C SER A 153 -2.25 19.42 -24.99
N GLU A 154 -2.31 19.08 -26.28
CA GLU A 154 -1.58 19.85 -27.30
C GLU A 154 -2.05 21.30 -27.42
N GLU A 155 -3.27 21.62 -26.98
CA GLU A 155 -3.85 22.96 -27.10
C GLU A 155 -3.27 23.93 -26.05
N ASP A 156 -2.69 23.40 -24.97
CA ASP A 156 -2.11 24.17 -23.86
C ASP A 156 -0.71 24.72 -24.17
N TRP A 157 -0.27 24.65 -25.42
CA TRP A 157 1.02 25.19 -25.85
C TRP A 157 1.04 26.73 -25.83
N PRO A 158 2.07 27.39 -25.25
CA PRO A 158 3.27 26.81 -24.64
C PRO A 158 3.04 26.29 -23.23
N TYR A 159 3.63 25.13 -22.93
CA TYR A 159 3.50 24.47 -21.63
C TYR A 159 4.21 25.22 -20.50
N HIS A 160 3.68 25.09 -19.30
CA HIS A 160 4.27 25.58 -18.05
C HIS A 160 5.03 24.46 -17.32
N ASN A 161 5.86 24.82 -16.34
CA ASN A 161 6.61 23.82 -15.55
C ASN A 161 5.67 22.79 -14.91
N TYR A 162 4.53 23.24 -14.38
CA TYR A 162 3.50 22.41 -13.77
C TYR A 162 2.79 21.47 -14.76
N ASP A 163 3.05 21.56 -16.06
CA ASP A 163 2.55 20.60 -17.04
C ASP A 163 3.42 19.33 -17.11
N PHE A 164 4.64 19.36 -16.55
CA PHE A 164 5.61 18.28 -16.69
C PHE A 164 5.79 17.42 -15.45
N MET A 165 5.65 16.11 -15.62
CA MET A 165 6.18 15.10 -14.71
C MET A 165 7.67 14.92 -14.98
N ILE A 166 8.51 14.97 -13.93
CA ILE A 166 9.96 14.92 -14.07
C ILE A 166 10.51 13.78 -13.23
N GLY A 167 11.33 12.94 -13.86
CA GLY A 167 11.80 11.71 -13.23
C GLY A 167 12.63 10.84 -14.15
N PHE A 168 12.51 9.52 -14.01
CA PHE A 168 13.36 8.57 -14.71
C PHE A 168 12.61 7.79 -15.81
N GLU A 169 13.27 7.66 -16.96
CA GLU A 169 12.88 6.75 -18.05
C GLU A 169 13.28 5.31 -17.69
N ILE A 170 12.33 4.38 -17.76
CA ILE A 170 12.52 2.94 -17.57
C ILE A 170 12.11 2.20 -18.84
N SER A 171 12.95 1.32 -19.38
CA SER A 171 12.53 0.51 -20.53
C SER A 171 11.59 -0.62 -20.09
N LYS A 172 10.40 -0.69 -20.70
CA LYS A 172 9.36 -1.70 -20.39
C LYS A 172 9.86 -3.14 -20.52
N LYS A 173 10.85 -3.39 -21.39
CA LYS A 173 11.48 -4.72 -21.55
C LYS A 173 12.09 -5.26 -20.25
N HIS A 174 12.52 -4.38 -19.35
CA HIS A 174 13.07 -4.77 -18.05
C HIS A 174 11.97 -5.05 -17.01
N LEU A 175 10.71 -4.74 -17.33
CA LEU A 175 9.54 -4.94 -16.50
C LEU A 175 8.67 -6.11 -16.97
N ASN A 176 9.18 -6.98 -17.86
CA ASN A 176 8.46 -8.17 -18.32
C ASN A 176 8.00 -9.02 -17.13
N GLY A 177 6.74 -9.43 -17.10
CA GLY A 177 6.17 -10.26 -16.02
C GLY A 177 5.83 -9.50 -14.73
N PHE A 178 5.86 -8.16 -14.76
CA PHE A 178 5.13 -7.33 -13.82
C PHE A 178 3.63 -7.41 -14.12
N SER A 179 2.82 -7.01 -13.15
CA SER A 179 1.37 -6.89 -13.26
C SER A 179 0.99 -5.85 -14.31
N GLU A 180 -0.18 -6.03 -14.89
CA GLU A 180 -0.67 -5.19 -15.97
C GLU A 180 -0.71 -3.71 -15.56
N TYR A 181 -0.29 -2.85 -16.48
CA TYR A 181 -0.13 -1.40 -16.24
C TYR A 181 0.70 -1.04 -15.00
N TYR A 182 1.48 -1.97 -14.46
CA TYR A 182 2.28 -1.82 -13.25
C TYR A 182 1.46 -1.45 -12.00
N ARG A 183 0.17 -1.81 -11.96
CA ARG A 183 -0.75 -1.46 -10.86
C ARG A 183 -0.29 -1.91 -9.46
N ASP A 184 0.49 -2.99 -9.43
CA ASP A 184 1.01 -3.61 -8.20
C ASP A 184 2.49 -3.27 -7.96
N ALA A 185 3.04 -2.26 -8.66
CA ALA A 185 4.45 -1.89 -8.58
C ALA A 185 4.67 -0.67 -7.69
N LEU A 186 5.58 -0.80 -6.73
CA LEU A 186 6.08 0.29 -5.90
C LEU A 186 7.54 0.60 -6.24
N VAL A 187 7.88 1.87 -6.26
CA VAL A 187 9.22 2.36 -6.55
C VAL A 187 9.84 3.00 -5.32
N TYR A 188 11.13 2.76 -5.11
CA TYR A 188 11.94 3.47 -4.13
C TYR A 188 13.29 3.85 -4.75
N VAL A 189 13.80 5.03 -4.43
CA VAL A 189 15.13 5.48 -4.84
C VAL A 189 16.00 5.68 -3.60
N GLY A 190 17.15 5.01 -3.55
CA GLY A 190 18.09 5.14 -2.46
C GLY A 190 19.26 4.17 -2.56
N LYS A 191 20.08 4.13 -1.51
CA LYS A 191 21.31 3.30 -1.48
C LYS A 191 21.01 1.81 -1.45
N GLU A 192 19.95 1.41 -0.76
CA GLU A 192 19.62 0.01 -0.50
C GLU A 192 18.16 -0.30 -0.79
N ASN A 193 17.89 -1.54 -1.19
CA ASN A 193 16.53 -2.04 -1.40
C ASN A 193 15.77 -2.11 -0.05
N PRO A 194 14.65 -1.39 0.12
CA PRO A 194 13.86 -1.43 1.35
C PRO A 194 12.91 -2.64 1.40
N PHE A 195 12.58 -3.24 0.26
CA PHE A 195 11.56 -4.28 0.14
C PHE A 195 12.05 -5.64 0.67
N SER A 196 11.18 -6.34 1.39
CA SER A 196 11.42 -7.66 1.98
C SER A 196 11.62 -8.77 0.94
N LYS A 197 11.10 -8.59 -0.28
CA LYS A 197 10.95 -9.64 -1.32
C LYS A 197 10.08 -10.81 -0.84
N GLU A 198 9.12 -10.51 0.03
CA GLU A 198 8.05 -11.43 0.40
C GLU A 198 6.78 -11.03 -0.36
N ARG A 199 6.13 -12.03 -0.98
CA ARG A 199 4.88 -11.82 -1.69
C ARG A 199 3.81 -11.34 -0.71
N LEU A 200 3.16 -10.21 -1.00
CA LEU A 200 2.02 -9.78 -0.21
C LEU A 200 0.85 -10.73 -0.41
N LYS A 201 0.02 -10.84 0.63
CA LYS A 201 -1.15 -11.71 0.64
C LYS A 201 -2.38 -10.86 0.30
N PRO A 202 -3.17 -11.25 -0.70
CA PRO A 202 -4.46 -10.63 -0.92
C PRO A 202 -5.40 -10.99 0.24
N ILE A 203 -6.17 -10.02 0.73
CA ILE A 203 -7.11 -10.28 1.81
C ILE A 203 -8.36 -10.97 1.23
N SER A 204 -8.59 -12.23 1.60
CA SER A 204 -9.76 -13.00 1.16
C SER A 204 -10.87 -12.93 2.21
N TRP A 205 -11.79 -11.99 2.02
CA TRP A 205 -12.85 -11.70 2.99
C TRP A 205 -13.87 -12.82 3.08
N LYS A 206 -14.14 -13.29 4.31
CA LYS A 206 -15.25 -14.20 4.61
C LYS A 206 -16.33 -13.44 5.36
N LYS A 207 -17.55 -13.48 4.83
CA LYS A 207 -18.71 -12.89 5.52
C LYS A 207 -18.94 -13.61 6.85
N ILE A 208 -19.19 -12.84 7.91
CA ILE A 208 -19.47 -13.31 9.27
C ILE A 208 -20.77 -12.70 9.80
N ALA A 209 -21.31 -13.26 10.89
CA ALA A 209 -22.47 -12.66 11.53
C ALA A 209 -22.09 -11.35 12.23
N LYS A 210 -23.04 -10.39 12.29
CA LYS A 210 -22.81 -9.07 12.91
C LYS A 210 -22.33 -9.15 14.35
N LYS A 211 -22.82 -10.15 15.11
CA LYS A 211 -22.44 -10.40 16.51
C LYS A 211 -20.97 -10.83 16.68
N ASP A 212 -20.34 -11.31 15.61
CA ASP A 212 -18.94 -11.76 15.63
C ASP A 212 -17.97 -10.61 15.29
N TYR A 213 -18.48 -9.45 14.87
CA TYR A 213 -17.66 -8.24 14.70
C TYR A 213 -17.34 -7.62 16.08
N PRO A 214 -16.08 -7.22 16.35
CA PRO A 214 -15.69 -6.70 17.65
C PRO A 214 -16.53 -5.49 18.09
N SER A 215 -17.00 -5.52 19.34
CA SER A 215 -17.86 -4.47 19.93
C SER A 215 -17.07 -3.22 20.36
N LYS A 216 -16.22 -2.70 19.46
CA LYS A 216 -15.45 -1.47 19.69
C LYS A 216 -16.27 -0.25 19.26
N ALA A 217 -16.46 0.71 20.16
CA ALA A 217 -17.17 1.96 19.84
C ALA A 217 -16.46 2.74 18.72
N LEU A 218 -17.24 3.39 17.86
CA LEU A 218 -16.71 4.34 16.87
C LEU A 218 -16.11 5.56 17.57
N LYS A 219 -15.03 6.11 17.00
CA LYS A 219 -14.52 7.45 17.34
C LYS A 219 -15.60 8.49 17.06
N ASN A 220 -15.53 9.63 17.73
CA ASN A 220 -16.56 10.68 17.63
C ASN A 220 -16.69 11.23 16.20
N ASP A 221 -15.57 11.47 15.53
CA ASP A 221 -15.55 12.01 14.16
C ASP A 221 -16.13 11.00 13.16
N ASP A 222 -15.72 9.73 13.27
CA ASP A 222 -16.28 8.62 12.47
C ASP A 222 -17.80 8.49 12.68
N ARG A 223 -18.27 8.63 13.92
CA ARG A 223 -19.71 8.61 14.23
C ARG A 223 -20.45 9.78 13.59
N ALA A 224 -19.86 10.97 13.59
CA ALA A 224 -20.44 12.15 12.94
C ALA A 224 -20.55 11.94 11.42
N LEU A 225 -19.49 11.40 10.80
CA LEU A 225 -19.47 11.08 9.37
C LEU A 225 -20.52 10.04 8.99
N LEU A 226 -20.69 9.01 9.81
CA LEU A 226 -21.60 7.89 9.57
C LEU A 226 -23.04 8.13 10.04
N LYS A 227 -23.38 9.34 10.51
CA LYS A 227 -24.68 9.65 11.16
C LYS A 227 -25.91 9.21 10.34
N ASN A 228 -25.85 9.33 9.01
CA ASN A 228 -26.97 9.01 8.11
C ASN A 228 -26.85 7.63 7.46
N THR A 229 -26.03 6.74 8.04
CA THR A 229 -25.77 5.40 7.51
C THR A 229 -26.37 4.31 8.39
N VAL A 230 -26.51 3.11 7.83
CA VAL A 230 -26.88 1.90 8.58
C VAL A 230 -25.80 0.82 8.43
N THR A 231 -25.60 0.01 9.47
CA THR A 231 -24.62 -1.10 9.41
C THR A 231 -25.01 -2.14 8.35
N GLY A 232 -24.09 -2.40 7.42
CA GLY A 232 -24.19 -3.39 6.37
C GLY A 232 -23.64 -4.75 6.78
N ASN A 233 -22.93 -5.41 5.86
CA ASN A 233 -22.31 -6.70 6.11
C ASN A 233 -21.05 -6.58 6.97
N THR A 234 -20.64 -7.71 7.55
CA THR A 234 -19.40 -7.84 8.33
C THR A 234 -18.56 -8.97 7.76
N TYR A 235 -17.25 -8.77 7.75
CA TYR A 235 -16.30 -9.68 7.14
C TYR A 235 -15.10 -9.93 8.06
N PHE A 236 -14.47 -11.08 7.84
CA PHE A 236 -13.32 -11.55 8.59
C PHE A 236 -12.25 -12.11 7.66
N TYR A 237 -10.99 -11.87 8.01
CA TYR A 237 -9.82 -12.53 7.47
C TYR A 237 -8.79 -12.74 8.58
N LYS A 238 -7.92 -13.75 8.44
CA LYS A 238 -6.86 -14.00 9.42
C LYS A 238 -5.55 -14.41 8.77
N THR A 239 -4.46 -13.98 9.39
CA THR A 239 -3.12 -14.49 9.19
C THR A 239 -2.64 -15.17 10.48
N ASP A 240 -1.39 -15.61 10.52
CA ASP A 240 -0.81 -16.18 11.74
C ASP A 240 -0.68 -15.13 12.86
N ASN A 241 -0.47 -13.87 12.49
CA ASN A 241 -0.18 -12.77 13.42
C ASN A 241 -1.39 -11.87 13.70
N TYR A 242 -2.33 -11.76 12.75
CA TYR A 242 -3.43 -10.78 12.84
C TYR A 242 -4.80 -11.34 12.44
N GLU A 243 -5.82 -10.77 13.08
CA GLU A 243 -7.24 -10.94 12.76
C GLU A 243 -7.79 -9.61 12.21
N TYR A 244 -8.42 -9.67 11.04
CA TYR A 244 -8.92 -8.50 10.31
C TYR A 244 -10.44 -8.57 10.29
N PHE A 245 -11.08 -7.49 10.73
CA PHE A 245 -12.53 -7.36 10.72
C PHE A 245 -12.91 -6.13 9.92
N LEU A 246 -13.91 -6.27 9.04
CA LEU A 246 -14.41 -5.19 8.21
C LEU A 246 -15.93 -5.07 8.39
N GLN A 247 -16.45 -3.86 8.54
CA GLN A 247 -17.88 -3.59 8.61
C GLN A 247 -18.26 -2.53 7.58
N ASP A 248 -19.25 -2.85 6.74
CA ASP A 248 -19.85 -1.89 5.83
C ASP A 248 -20.80 -0.94 6.56
N TYR A 249 -20.88 0.29 6.05
CA TYR A 249 -21.90 1.28 6.37
C TYR A 249 -22.57 1.70 5.08
N LEU A 250 -23.90 1.61 5.04
CA LEU A 250 -24.72 1.85 3.86
C LEU A 250 -25.44 3.19 3.97
N ASP A 251 -25.52 3.94 2.88
CA ASP A 251 -26.34 5.14 2.80
C ASP A 251 -27.85 4.82 2.72
N SER A 252 -28.68 5.86 2.53
CA SER A 252 -30.13 5.71 2.36
C SER A 252 -30.53 4.87 1.14
N ASN A 253 -29.68 4.81 0.11
CA ASN A 253 -29.90 4.07 -1.12
C ASN A 253 -29.33 2.64 -1.07
N LYS A 254 -28.82 2.21 0.10
CA LYS A 254 -28.18 0.90 0.31
C LYS A 254 -26.86 0.73 -0.46
N ILE A 255 -26.21 1.83 -0.80
CA ILE A 255 -24.88 1.85 -1.42
C ILE A 255 -23.83 1.91 -0.30
N ILE A 256 -22.68 1.27 -0.50
CA ILE A 256 -21.54 1.33 0.45
C ILE A 256 -21.09 2.78 0.59
N TYR A 257 -21.37 3.42 1.72
CA TYR A 257 -20.88 4.74 2.05
C TYR A 257 -19.49 4.68 2.68
N GLY A 258 -19.24 3.68 3.51
CA GLY A 258 -17.93 3.51 4.14
C GLY A 258 -17.70 2.10 4.66
N ARG A 259 -16.45 1.80 4.99
CA ARG A 259 -16.00 0.56 5.60
C ARG A 259 -15.07 0.83 6.76
N ARG A 260 -15.36 0.22 7.90
CA ARG A 260 -14.49 0.29 9.08
C ARG A 260 -13.67 -0.97 9.21
N LEU A 261 -12.35 -0.82 9.10
CA LEU A 261 -11.37 -1.86 9.33
C LEU A 261 -10.88 -1.85 10.77
N LEU A 262 -10.87 -3.02 11.39
CA LEU A 262 -10.14 -3.29 12.63
C LEU A 262 -9.09 -4.38 12.35
N VAL A 263 -7.85 -4.13 12.73
CA VAL A 263 -6.79 -5.17 12.74
C VAL A 263 -6.41 -5.44 14.19
N VAL A 264 -6.46 -6.71 14.56
CA VAL A 264 -6.28 -7.18 15.93
C VAL A 264 -5.07 -8.12 15.98
N ASP A 265 -4.22 -7.96 16.99
CA ASP A 265 -3.16 -8.91 17.28
C ASP A 265 -3.77 -10.28 17.65
N SER A 266 -3.41 -11.34 16.92
CA SER A 266 -3.98 -12.67 17.13
C SER A 266 -3.68 -13.24 18.52
N LYS A 267 -2.57 -12.83 19.16
CA LYS A 267 -2.12 -13.34 20.47
C LYS A 267 -2.65 -12.49 21.61
N THR A 268 -2.47 -11.18 21.56
CA THR A 268 -2.84 -10.28 22.66
C THR A 268 -4.28 -9.81 22.58
N LYS A 269 -4.96 -10.02 21.44
CA LYS A 269 -6.33 -9.55 21.17
C LYS A 269 -6.50 -8.04 21.23
N ASN A 270 -5.41 -7.28 21.12
CA ASN A 270 -5.44 -5.83 21.10
C ASN A 270 -5.72 -5.33 19.69
N VAL A 271 -6.59 -4.34 19.56
CA VAL A 271 -6.79 -3.61 18.29
C VAL A 271 -5.56 -2.75 18.03
N ILE A 272 -4.87 -3.03 16.94
CA ILE A 272 -3.68 -2.29 16.48
C ILE A 272 -4.11 -1.17 15.54
N ILE A 273 -4.91 -1.50 14.52
CA ILE A 273 -5.41 -0.54 13.53
C ILE A 273 -6.92 -0.40 13.68
N GLU A 274 -7.39 0.84 13.63
CA GLU A 274 -8.78 1.21 13.42
C GLU A 274 -8.83 2.33 12.39
N LYS A 275 -9.39 2.03 11.21
CA LYS A 275 -9.56 3.01 10.13
C LYS A 275 -10.98 2.95 9.57
N LEU A 276 -11.52 4.12 9.29
CA LEU A 276 -12.73 4.29 8.51
C LEU A 276 -12.32 4.76 7.10
N PHE A 277 -12.77 4.02 6.11
CA PHE A 277 -12.64 4.36 4.69
C PHE A 277 -14.02 4.77 4.20
N SER A 278 -14.19 5.96 3.64
CA SER A 278 -15.53 6.52 3.40
C SER A 278 -15.58 7.37 2.15
N GLN A 279 -16.75 7.44 1.52
CA GLN A 279 -16.95 8.33 0.39
C GLN A 279 -16.69 9.79 0.77
N SER A 280 -15.88 10.46 -0.04
CA SER A 280 -15.71 11.90 -0.04
C SER A 280 -15.56 12.40 -1.48
N GLU A 281 -15.32 13.69 -1.67
CA GLU A 281 -15.00 14.21 -2.99
C GLU A 281 -13.72 13.53 -3.53
N GLY A 282 -13.87 12.76 -4.60
CA GLY A 282 -12.78 12.02 -5.23
C GLY A 282 -12.24 10.84 -4.42
N THR A 283 -12.95 10.35 -3.40
CA THR A 283 -12.57 9.08 -2.76
C THR A 283 -13.78 8.16 -2.59
N SER A 284 -13.55 6.86 -2.68
CA SER A 284 -14.58 5.86 -2.44
C SER A 284 -13.99 4.55 -1.92
N PRO A 285 -14.72 3.77 -1.11
CA PRO A 285 -14.28 2.43 -0.74
C PRO A 285 -14.09 1.54 -1.97
N SER A 286 -12.91 0.93 -2.13
CA SER A 286 -12.62 0.00 -3.23
C SER A 286 -13.46 -1.28 -3.11
N PRO A 287 -13.90 -1.98 -4.16
CA PRO A 287 -14.56 -3.29 -4.07
C PRO A 287 -13.79 -4.28 -3.18
N LEU A 288 -14.48 -5.23 -2.56
CA LEU A 288 -13.77 -6.29 -1.83
C LEU A 288 -13.05 -7.20 -2.84
N ASN A 289 -11.88 -7.70 -2.48
CA ASN A 289 -11.17 -8.67 -3.31
C ASN A 289 -12.10 -9.81 -3.75
N TYR A 290 -12.00 -10.17 -5.02
CA TYR A 290 -12.77 -11.23 -5.68
C TYR A 290 -14.27 -10.95 -5.87
N GLU A 291 -14.78 -9.78 -5.44
CA GLU A 291 -16.19 -9.39 -5.63
C GLU A 291 -16.52 -9.21 -7.12
N ASN A 292 -15.58 -8.66 -7.89
CA ASN A 292 -15.73 -8.40 -9.33
C ASN A 292 -15.02 -9.44 -10.21
N GLY A 293 -14.72 -10.62 -9.67
CA GLY A 293 -14.04 -11.72 -10.38
C GLY A 293 -12.69 -12.11 -9.77
N GLU A 294 -12.18 -13.29 -10.13
CA GLU A 294 -11.02 -13.93 -9.46
C GLU A 294 -9.72 -13.11 -9.56
N GLU A 295 -9.58 -12.24 -10.57
CA GLU A 295 -8.40 -11.40 -10.78
C GLU A 295 -8.53 -9.99 -10.16
N SER A 296 -9.69 -9.67 -9.56
CA SER A 296 -9.96 -8.37 -8.92
C SER A 296 -9.38 -8.37 -7.51
N ILE A 297 -8.17 -7.81 -7.36
CA ILE A 297 -7.47 -7.72 -6.09
C ILE A 297 -7.04 -6.28 -5.85
N ASP A 298 -7.60 -5.68 -4.81
CA ASP A 298 -7.36 -4.31 -4.37
C ASP A 298 -6.69 -4.29 -2.98
N GLN A 299 -7.16 -5.11 -2.03
CA GLN A 299 -6.67 -5.12 -0.65
C GLN A 299 -5.51 -6.09 -0.42
N TRP A 300 -4.43 -5.59 0.18
CA TRP A 300 -3.22 -6.37 0.46
C TRP A 300 -2.77 -6.26 1.91
N THR A 301 -2.11 -7.32 2.39
CA THR A 301 -1.42 -7.31 3.68
C THR A 301 -0.18 -8.20 3.70
N GLY A 302 0.73 -7.95 4.65
CA GLY A 302 1.92 -8.77 4.90
C GLY A 302 3.20 -7.95 5.02
N LYS A 303 4.35 -8.62 4.95
CA LYS A 303 5.66 -8.01 5.13
C LYS A 303 6.13 -7.33 3.84
N LEU A 304 6.00 -6.02 3.75
CA LEU A 304 6.45 -5.24 2.57
C LEU A 304 7.92 -4.80 2.67
N PHE A 305 8.36 -4.37 3.85
CA PHE A 305 9.71 -3.84 4.08
C PHE A 305 10.53 -4.76 4.98
N LYS A 306 11.85 -4.81 4.78
CA LYS A 306 12.76 -5.60 5.61
C LYS A 306 12.68 -5.22 7.09
N ASN A 307 12.72 -3.92 7.37
CA ASN A 307 12.92 -3.38 8.71
C ASN A 307 11.68 -2.68 9.30
N LYS A 308 10.49 -2.89 8.73
CA LYS A 308 9.22 -2.39 9.28
C LYS A 308 8.24 -3.54 9.56
N PRO A 309 7.27 -3.35 10.46
CA PRO A 309 6.16 -4.30 10.65
C PRO A 309 5.40 -4.61 9.36
N GLU A 310 4.51 -5.60 9.43
CA GLU A 310 3.59 -5.89 8.32
C GLU A 310 2.68 -4.69 8.01
N VAL A 311 2.16 -4.64 6.79
CA VAL A 311 1.32 -3.54 6.31
C VAL A 311 -0.07 -4.00 5.92
N VAL A 312 -1.01 -3.06 5.81
CA VAL A 312 -2.36 -3.26 5.27
C VAL A 312 -2.79 -2.04 4.46
N PHE A 313 -3.31 -2.23 3.24
CA PHE A 313 -3.70 -1.13 2.35
C PHE A 313 -4.63 -1.58 1.22
N GLY A 314 -5.08 -0.63 0.39
CA GLY A 314 -5.89 -0.89 -0.80
C GLY A 314 -7.40 -0.90 -0.57
N PHE A 315 -7.88 -0.09 0.38
CA PHE A 315 -9.30 -0.04 0.79
C PHE A 315 -10.09 1.11 0.17
N GLU A 316 -9.42 2.02 -0.53
CA GLU A 316 -10.02 3.19 -1.16
C GLU A 316 -9.47 3.38 -2.57
N TYR A 317 -10.35 3.81 -3.47
CA TYR A 317 -9.97 4.48 -4.70
C TYR A 317 -9.92 5.98 -4.44
N VAL A 318 -8.86 6.59 -4.94
CA VAL A 318 -8.54 8.00 -4.73
C VAL A 318 -8.33 8.63 -6.10
N SER A 319 -9.24 9.52 -6.48
CA SER A 319 -9.15 10.40 -7.64
C SER A 319 -8.45 11.72 -7.28
N PHE A 320 -8.57 12.18 -6.04
CA PHE A 320 -7.89 13.38 -5.52
C PHE A 320 -6.97 13.03 -4.37
N GLY A 321 -5.67 13.26 -4.55
CA GLY A 321 -4.63 12.87 -3.61
C GLY A 321 -3.99 11.54 -3.94
N CYS A 322 -3.23 10.98 -3.00
CA CYS A 322 -2.49 9.74 -3.22
C CYS A 322 -2.80 8.67 -2.16
N PRO A 323 -2.77 7.38 -2.54
CA PRO A 323 -2.97 6.30 -1.61
C PRO A 323 -1.84 6.23 -0.56
N SER A 324 -2.15 5.59 0.57
CA SER A 324 -1.19 5.35 1.66
C SER A 324 -1.18 3.89 2.08
N ILE A 325 -0.07 3.50 2.71
CA ILE A 325 0.16 2.16 3.24
C ILE A 325 0.24 2.24 4.76
N SER A 326 -0.68 1.56 5.45
CA SER A 326 -0.71 1.55 6.91
C SER A 326 0.22 0.46 7.44
N VAL A 327 1.14 0.85 8.33
CA VAL A 327 1.98 -0.09 9.08
C VAL A 327 1.17 -0.65 10.25
N ILE A 328 1.09 -1.98 10.37
CA ILE A 328 0.36 -2.67 11.45
C ILE A 328 1.24 -2.64 12.71
N ASP A 329 1.28 -1.48 13.36
CA ASP A 329 1.89 -1.29 14.68
C ASP A 329 1.19 -0.20 15.48
N LYS A 330 1.64 0.00 16.72
CA LYS A 330 1.07 1.02 17.62
C LYS A 330 1.41 2.45 17.22
N SER A 331 2.32 2.66 16.28
CA SER A 331 2.72 3.99 15.83
C SER A 331 1.68 4.63 14.89
N ASN A 332 0.76 3.81 14.33
CA ASN A 332 -0.19 4.23 13.30
C ASN A 332 0.52 4.94 12.13
N GLU A 333 1.70 4.47 11.76
CA GLU A 333 2.46 5.04 10.65
C GLU A 333 1.72 4.80 9.33
N GLU A 334 1.55 5.88 8.57
CA GLU A 334 1.11 5.85 7.18
C GLU A 334 2.27 6.20 6.28
N ILE A 335 2.57 5.32 5.33
CA ILE A 335 3.57 5.56 4.29
C ILE A 335 2.83 6.06 3.05
N SER A 336 2.98 7.34 2.75
CA SER A 336 2.38 7.97 1.58
C SER A 336 3.07 7.53 0.30
N ILE A 337 2.29 7.13 -0.69
CA ILE A 337 2.76 6.90 -2.05
C ILE A 337 2.73 8.25 -2.78
N GLN A 338 3.87 8.68 -3.29
CA GLN A 338 4.03 9.86 -4.12
C GLN A 338 3.56 9.52 -5.54
N CYS A 339 2.38 10.01 -5.90
CA CYS A 339 1.68 9.65 -7.12
C CYS A 339 1.66 10.77 -8.18
N ASP A 340 2.36 11.88 -7.95
CA ASP A 340 2.34 13.08 -8.80
C ASP A 340 0.90 13.59 -9.01
N ASN A 341 0.17 13.75 -7.90
CA ASN A 341 -1.21 14.24 -7.92
C ASN A 341 -1.23 15.73 -8.25
N ARG A 342 -1.79 16.08 -9.41
CA ARG A 342 -1.87 17.46 -9.92
C ARG A 342 -3.26 18.08 -9.88
N HIS A 343 -4.21 17.38 -9.26
CA HIS A 343 -5.55 17.88 -9.01
C HIS A 343 -5.63 18.90 -7.89
#